data_AF-A6P2L8-F1
#
_entry.id   AF-A6P2L8-F1
#
_cell.length_a   1.000
_cell.length_b   1.000
_cell.length_c   1.000
_cell.angle_alpha   90.00
_cell.angle_beta   90.00
_cell.angle_gamma   90.00
#
_symmetry.space_group_name_H-M   'P 1'
#
loop_
_entity.id
_entity.type
_entity.pdbx_description
1 polymer ?
#
loop_
_entity_poly.entity_id
_entity_poly.type
_entity_poly.pdbx_seq_one_letter_code
_entity_poly.pdbx_strand_id
1 'polypeptide(L)'
;MAYNPKTGKGLGDLYSAEHRCTKRREWKGLKDTMYDYFRWLKLLGMLGAKLGPVLPQFFRGLKRYRWLVSYITTPAFLDRHTIGLRGYELRYTHQQFYAVLQNSAGMIRDLLERDENLNPNSKKAAELRSKTVIFDEMMPIQLMNGFPTLKGIPIQMAPIFVVGEVDQQANIYYIDAIEHYGLASDVCPLPAAEAGCCVVDDYPKVGAAYISSSMPCDGSVASTMYSNRYFKLPNYQVTPPQRFNEPEVQKYAVKNLWGCIEFIEKQFGVKFDWNAFFEGVKRYNKESNYMIEKWDVNCTDYPQICGAALALHREYEMQIASSLDPKMCMYDAKVNKLMKKGYAHSVATDDKPRYRAIVWSCPAHYYSNFTYWAQNCWGIKTLVDMECMLAYHHYDEHDKEKVLEDMARGYERMTMRSHSNGGYINALDECWKMCEKFNANIVFMYNHVSCKNFAGLQGLFEEQARERGIHLIWIEHDLMDPRTVSRKAMRDRVNRYMTTVFRAEPLDPTLVDYDDDLTW
;
A
#
# COMPACT_ATOMS: atom_id res chain seq x y z
N MET A 1 -4.86 -24.60 -15.17
CA MET A 1 -5.88 -23.52 -15.22
C MET A 1 -6.91 -23.77 -14.14
N ALA A 2 -7.46 -22.72 -13.55
CA ALA A 2 -8.47 -22.83 -12.49
C ALA A 2 -9.87 -23.11 -13.04
N TYR A 3 -10.19 -22.57 -14.23
CA TYR A 3 -11.42 -22.84 -14.95
C TYR A 3 -11.46 -24.27 -15.51
N ASN A 4 -12.61 -24.94 -15.36
CA ASN A 4 -12.89 -26.23 -15.93
C ASN A 4 -13.96 -26.12 -17.03
N PRO A 5 -13.58 -26.20 -18.32
CA PRO A 5 -14.52 -26.05 -19.43
C PRO A 5 -15.56 -27.16 -19.51
N LYS A 6 -15.31 -28.34 -18.92
CA LYS A 6 -16.28 -29.45 -18.91
C LYS A 6 -17.44 -29.21 -17.95
N THR A 7 -17.18 -28.50 -16.85
CA THR A 7 -18.18 -28.24 -15.81
C THR A 7 -18.67 -26.80 -15.80
N GLY A 8 -18.05 -25.91 -16.59
CA GLY A 8 -18.30 -24.47 -16.57
C GLY A 8 -17.92 -23.79 -15.25
N LYS A 9 -17.14 -24.47 -14.38
CA LYS A 9 -16.82 -23.98 -13.03
C LYS A 9 -15.48 -23.28 -13.02
N GLY A 10 -15.39 -22.14 -12.33
CA GLY A 10 -14.21 -21.29 -12.25
C GLY A 10 -14.06 -20.57 -10.92
N LEU A 11 -13.23 -19.51 -10.93
CA LEU A 11 -12.94 -18.69 -9.76
C LEU A 11 -14.06 -17.71 -9.42
N GLY A 12 -14.88 -17.32 -10.40
CA GLY A 12 -16.08 -16.50 -10.17
C GLY A 12 -17.09 -17.18 -9.26
N ASP A 13 -17.16 -18.51 -9.30
CA ASP A 13 -18.04 -19.31 -8.44
C ASP A 13 -17.70 -19.21 -6.94
N LEU A 14 -16.54 -18.65 -6.58
CA LEU A 14 -16.18 -18.40 -5.19
C LEU A 14 -16.97 -17.22 -4.61
N TYR A 15 -17.45 -16.30 -5.44
CA TYR A 15 -18.15 -15.09 -5.01
C TYR A 15 -19.66 -15.33 -4.85
N SER A 16 -20.29 -14.49 -4.04
CA SER A 16 -21.72 -14.53 -3.75
C SER A 16 -22.24 -13.11 -3.58
N ALA A 17 -23.38 -12.78 -4.19
CA ALA A 17 -24.06 -11.51 -3.97
C ALA A 17 -24.54 -11.34 -2.52
N GLU A 18 -24.77 -12.46 -1.80
CA GLU A 18 -25.40 -12.46 -0.47
C GLU A 18 -24.40 -12.50 0.70
N HIS A 19 -23.10 -12.72 0.42
CA HIS A 19 -22.10 -12.97 1.47
C HIS A 19 -20.88 -12.07 1.32
N ARG A 20 -20.32 -11.66 2.47
CA ARG A 20 -19.08 -10.88 2.51
C ARG A 20 -17.81 -11.71 2.35
N CYS A 21 -17.90 -13.01 2.61
CA CYS A 21 -16.82 -13.95 2.39
C CYS A 21 -17.07 -14.78 1.13
N THR A 22 -16.00 -15.37 0.59
CA THR A 22 -16.13 -16.37 -0.47
C THR A 22 -16.93 -17.58 0.03
N LYS A 23 -17.73 -18.19 -0.86
CA LYS A 23 -18.55 -19.38 -0.55
C LYS A 23 -17.73 -20.54 0.01
N ARG A 24 -16.47 -20.62 -0.40
CA ARG A 24 -15.45 -21.59 0.03
C ARG A 24 -14.07 -21.10 -0.34
N ARG A 25 -13.03 -21.70 0.25
CA ARG A 25 -11.65 -21.52 -0.22
C ARG A 25 -11.41 -22.27 -1.52
N GLU A 26 -10.54 -21.70 -2.36
CA GLU A 26 -10.18 -22.26 -3.65
C GLU A 26 -9.46 -23.61 -3.51
N TRP A 27 -9.86 -24.60 -4.31
CA TRP A 27 -9.10 -25.84 -4.43
C TRP A 27 -7.93 -25.65 -5.41
N LYS A 28 -6.71 -25.69 -4.89
CA LYS A 28 -5.47 -25.43 -5.63
C LYS A 28 -4.74 -26.69 -6.11
N GLY A 29 -5.36 -27.86 -5.99
CA GLY A 29 -4.68 -29.15 -6.07
C GLY A 29 -3.94 -29.47 -4.77
N LEU A 30 -3.68 -30.76 -4.51
CA LEU A 30 -3.26 -31.23 -3.18
C LEU A 30 -2.05 -30.47 -2.59
N LYS A 31 -0.96 -30.34 -3.35
CA LYS A 31 0.29 -29.72 -2.88
C LYS A 31 0.11 -28.25 -2.49
N ASP A 32 -0.56 -27.47 -3.34
CA ASP A 32 -0.71 -26.04 -3.14
C ASP A 32 -1.84 -25.72 -2.15
N THR A 33 -2.95 -26.50 -2.14
CA THR A 33 -3.99 -26.37 -1.11
C THR A 33 -3.44 -26.66 0.28
N MET A 34 -2.63 -27.72 0.44
CA MET A 34 -2.03 -28.05 1.74
C MET A 34 -1.06 -26.96 2.23
N TYR A 35 -0.25 -26.40 1.31
CA TYR A 35 0.62 -25.28 1.63
C TYR A 35 -0.19 -24.04 2.06
N ASP A 36 -1.22 -23.69 1.29
CA ASP A 36 -2.10 -22.55 1.54
C ASP A 36 -2.84 -22.68 2.89
N TYR A 37 -3.33 -23.88 3.20
CA TYR A 37 -3.96 -24.18 4.48
C TYR A 37 -2.99 -24.05 5.65
N PHE A 38 -1.76 -24.59 5.54
CA PHE A 38 -0.75 -24.43 6.59
C PHE A 38 -0.36 -22.95 6.79
N ARG A 39 -0.28 -22.18 5.71
CA ARG A 39 0.00 -20.73 5.79
C ARG A 39 -1.12 -19.97 6.48
N TRP A 40 -2.36 -20.34 6.22
CA TRP A 40 -3.51 -19.79 6.92
C TRP A 40 -3.49 -20.11 8.42
N LEU A 41 -3.20 -21.36 8.81
CA LEU A 41 -3.02 -21.71 10.23
C LEU A 41 -1.86 -20.92 10.87
N LYS A 42 -0.76 -20.75 10.14
CA LYS A 42 0.38 -19.95 10.59
C LYS A 42 0.01 -18.47 10.78
N LEU A 43 -0.84 -17.92 9.92
CA LEU A 43 -1.37 -16.56 10.06
C LEU A 43 -2.20 -16.44 11.34
N LEU A 44 -3.14 -17.35 11.57
CA LEU A 44 -3.96 -17.36 12.78
C LEU A 44 -3.12 -17.49 14.06
N GLY A 45 -2.13 -18.38 14.06
CA GLY A 45 -1.19 -18.52 15.17
C GLY A 45 -0.37 -17.24 15.41
N MET A 46 0.03 -16.55 14.35
CA MET A 46 0.73 -15.26 14.44
C MET A 46 -0.15 -14.16 15.04
N LEU A 47 -1.40 -14.04 14.56
CA LEU A 47 -2.37 -13.07 15.09
C LEU A 47 -2.67 -13.35 16.57
N GLY A 48 -2.90 -14.61 16.93
CA GLY A 48 -3.12 -15.03 18.31
C GLY A 48 -1.92 -14.71 19.21
N ALA A 49 -0.69 -14.96 18.75
CA ALA A 49 0.51 -14.64 19.52
C ALA A 49 0.75 -13.12 19.68
N LYS A 50 0.42 -12.32 18.66
CA LYS A 50 0.63 -10.86 18.66
C LYS A 50 -0.43 -10.10 19.44
N LEU A 51 -1.70 -10.46 19.25
CA LEU A 51 -2.85 -9.77 19.83
C LEU A 51 -3.32 -10.41 21.15
N GLY A 52 -2.95 -11.67 21.41
CA GLY A 52 -3.24 -12.40 22.65
C GLY A 52 -2.94 -11.60 23.94
N PRO A 53 -1.75 -10.98 24.07
CA PRO A 53 -1.42 -10.18 25.25
C PRO A 53 -2.31 -8.95 25.49
N VAL A 54 -3.03 -8.50 24.46
CA VAL A 54 -3.86 -7.28 24.50
C VAL A 54 -5.35 -7.58 24.23
N LEU A 55 -5.77 -8.83 24.40
CA LEU A 55 -7.17 -9.24 24.18
C LEU A 55 -8.19 -8.37 24.94
N PRO A 56 -7.98 -8.00 26.22
CA PRO A 56 -8.93 -7.13 26.92
C PRO A 56 -9.06 -5.73 26.27
N GLN A 57 -7.96 -5.18 25.77
CA GLN A 57 -7.95 -3.92 25.02
C GLN A 57 -8.60 -4.12 23.65
N PHE A 58 -8.33 -5.24 22.98
CA PHE A 58 -8.91 -5.56 21.68
C PHE A 58 -10.44 -5.63 21.74
N PHE A 59 -11.02 -6.36 22.71
CA PHE A 59 -12.48 -6.44 22.85
C PHE A 59 -13.13 -5.11 23.24
N ARG A 60 -12.44 -4.27 24.03
CA ARG A 60 -12.90 -2.90 24.31
C ARG A 60 -12.80 -2.02 23.06
N GLY A 61 -11.72 -2.19 22.29
CA GLY A 61 -11.49 -1.56 21.00
C GLY A 61 -12.60 -1.88 20.00
N LEU A 62 -13.03 -3.14 19.89
CA LEU A 62 -14.11 -3.54 18.97
C LEU A 62 -15.45 -2.84 19.26
N LYS A 63 -15.67 -2.40 20.51
CA LYS A 63 -16.86 -1.62 20.88
C LYS A 63 -16.67 -0.12 20.62
N ARG A 64 -15.44 0.37 20.59
CA ARG A 64 -15.10 1.80 20.51
C ARG A 64 -14.79 2.25 19.09
N TYR A 65 -14.06 1.43 18.34
CA TYR A 65 -13.43 1.75 17.07
C TYR A 65 -14.06 0.93 15.96
N ARG A 66 -14.66 1.61 14.98
CA ARG A 66 -15.37 0.93 13.87
C ARG A 66 -14.37 0.21 12.96
N TRP A 67 -13.27 0.88 12.63
CA TRP A 67 -12.19 0.34 11.80
C TRP A 67 -11.57 -0.96 12.35
N LEU A 68 -11.61 -1.19 13.67
CA LEU A 68 -11.00 -2.39 14.27
C LEU A 68 -11.75 -3.68 13.89
N VAL A 69 -13.05 -3.59 13.59
CA VAL A 69 -13.88 -4.76 13.25
C VAL A 69 -13.40 -5.42 11.96
N SER A 70 -13.06 -4.62 10.95
CA SER A 70 -12.59 -5.12 9.66
C SER A 70 -11.29 -5.92 9.78
N TYR A 71 -10.43 -5.64 10.77
CA TYR A 71 -9.22 -6.45 10.98
C TYR A 71 -9.48 -7.91 11.40
N ILE A 72 -10.68 -8.26 11.87
CA ILE A 72 -11.06 -9.67 12.11
C ILE A 72 -11.07 -10.46 10.79
N THR A 73 -11.27 -9.78 9.66
CA THR A 73 -11.35 -10.38 8.32
C THR A 73 -9.99 -10.53 7.64
N THR A 74 -8.88 -10.24 8.34
CA THR A 74 -7.50 -10.41 7.83
C THR A 74 -7.24 -11.74 7.09
N PRO A 75 -7.76 -12.91 7.54
CA PRO A 75 -7.60 -14.14 6.78
C PRO A 75 -8.28 -14.11 5.40
N ALA A 76 -9.45 -13.48 5.29
CA ALA A 76 -10.16 -13.31 4.02
C ALA A 76 -9.40 -12.37 3.07
N PHE A 77 -8.78 -11.31 3.61
CA PHE A 77 -7.88 -10.44 2.85
C PHE A 77 -6.73 -11.24 2.21
N LEU A 78 -6.05 -12.11 2.96
CA LEU A 78 -4.98 -12.94 2.40
C LEU A 78 -5.50 -13.96 1.38
N ASP A 79 -6.65 -14.59 1.66
CA ASP A 79 -7.27 -15.53 0.72
C ASP A 79 -7.56 -14.81 -0.61
N ARG A 80 -8.13 -13.59 -0.59
CA ARG A 80 -8.41 -12.76 -1.77
C ARG A 80 -7.15 -12.46 -2.61
N HIS A 81 -6.03 -12.19 -1.95
CA HIS A 81 -4.74 -11.89 -2.59
C HIS A 81 -3.97 -13.13 -3.06
N THR A 82 -4.53 -14.32 -2.85
CA THR A 82 -3.91 -15.56 -3.32
C THR A 82 -4.79 -16.35 -4.29
N ILE A 83 -6.00 -15.87 -4.59
CA ILE A 83 -6.91 -16.51 -5.56
C ILE A 83 -6.21 -16.71 -6.92
N GLY A 84 -6.34 -17.91 -7.48
CA GLY A 84 -5.76 -18.29 -8.77
C GLY A 84 -4.25 -18.56 -8.76
N LEU A 85 -3.52 -18.08 -7.74
CA LEU A 85 -2.07 -18.27 -7.64
C LEU A 85 -1.69 -19.72 -7.33
N ARG A 86 -0.60 -20.20 -7.93
CA ARG A 86 -0.05 -21.57 -7.80
C ARG A 86 1.48 -21.54 -7.75
N GLY A 87 2.11 -22.67 -7.44
CA GLY A 87 3.55 -22.83 -7.65
C GLY A 87 4.40 -21.82 -6.87
N TYR A 88 5.46 -21.30 -7.49
CA TYR A 88 6.31 -20.30 -6.84
C TYR A 88 5.56 -19.00 -6.55
N GLU A 89 4.60 -18.65 -7.39
CA GLU A 89 3.79 -17.43 -7.22
C GLU A 89 3.00 -17.40 -5.92
N LEU A 90 2.31 -18.50 -5.63
CA LEU A 90 1.64 -18.66 -4.34
C LEU A 90 2.64 -18.55 -3.17
N ARG A 91 3.86 -19.08 -3.33
CA ARG A 91 4.85 -19.19 -2.25
C ARG A 91 5.48 -17.86 -1.89
N TYR A 92 5.91 -17.05 -2.85
CA TYR A 92 6.47 -15.73 -2.55
C TYR A 92 5.37 -14.74 -2.12
N THR A 93 4.17 -14.82 -2.68
CA THR A 93 3.02 -13.96 -2.29
C THR A 93 2.68 -14.14 -0.81
N HIS A 94 2.57 -15.39 -0.36
CA HIS A 94 2.37 -15.69 1.07
C HIS A 94 3.49 -15.15 1.97
N GLN A 95 4.73 -15.06 1.49
CA GLN A 95 5.84 -14.59 2.31
C GLN A 95 5.85 -13.06 2.42
N GLN A 96 5.55 -12.34 1.33
CA GLN A 96 5.42 -10.88 1.34
C GLN A 96 4.27 -10.45 2.24
N PHE A 97 3.06 -10.97 2.03
CA PHE A 97 1.92 -10.63 2.88
C PHE A 97 2.10 -11.05 4.33
N TYR A 98 2.76 -12.18 4.62
CA TYR A 98 3.02 -12.56 6.01
C TYR A 98 3.94 -11.57 6.73
N ALA A 99 4.91 -10.98 6.02
CA ALA A 99 5.78 -9.94 6.58
C ALA A 99 4.98 -8.68 6.92
N VAL A 100 4.17 -8.21 5.96
CA VAL A 100 3.27 -7.06 6.12
C VAL A 100 2.29 -7.28 7.27
N LEU A 101 1.50 -8.36 7.24
CA LEU A 101 0.49 -8.67 8.25
C LEU A 101 1.09 -8.84 9.66
N GLN A 102 2.30 -9.39 9.76
CA GLN A 102 3.01 -9.50 11.04
C GLN A 102 3.36 -8.12 11.63
N ASN A 103 3.73 -7.18 10.78
CA ASN A 103 4.02 -5.81 11.20
C ASN A 103 2.73 -5.05 11.55
N SER A 104 1.70 -5.13 10.70
CA SER A 104 0.39 -4.50 10.94
C SER A 104 -0.26 -4.99 12.24
N ALA A 105 -0.20 -6.29 12.55
CA ALA A 105 -0.68 -6.82 13.83
C ALA A 105 0.12 -6.25 15.03
N GLY A 106 1.42 -5.99 14.84
CA GLY A 106 2.25 -5.30 15.82
C GLY A 106 1.84 -3.84 16.02
N MET A 107 1.54 -3.13 14.93
CA MET A 107 1.03 -1.75 14.97
C MET A 107 -0.32 -1.68 15.69
N ILE A 108 -1.28 -2.56 15.37
CA ILE A 108 -2.58 -2.61 16.07
C ILE A 108 -2.38 -2.86 17.56
N ARG A 109 -1.53 -3.81 17.94
CA ARG A 109 -1.18 -4.04 19.35
C ARG A 109 -0.62 -2.76 19.99
N ASP A 110 0.33 -2.11 19.33
CA ASP A 110 0.98 -0.91 19.85
C ASP A 110 -0.02 0.24 20.05
N LEU A 111 -1.01 0.39 19.15
CA LEU A 111 -2.13 1.32 19.29
C LEU A 111 -2.98 0.98 20.52
N LEU A 112 -3.43 -0.27 20.65
CA LEU A 112 -4.33 -0.71 21.72
C LEU A 112 -3.69 -0.63 23.12
N GLU A 113 -2.38 -0.87 23.24
CA GLU A 113 -1.66 -0.75 24.53
C GLU A 113 -1.49 0.69 24.98
N ARG A 114 -1.30 1.60 24.02
CA ARG A 114 -1.03 3.02 24.28
C ARG A 114 -2.30 3.82 24.48
N ASP A 115 -3.37 3.45 23.77
CA ASP A 115 -4.55 4.29 23.63
C ASP A 115 -5.15 4.72 24.98
N GLU A 116 -5.31 6.03 25.15
CA GLU A 116 -5.89 6.65 26.33
C GLU A 116 -7.37 6.31 26.49
N ASN A 117 -8.14 6.24 25.40
CA ASN A 117 -9.57 5.92 25.47
C ASN A 117 -9.79 4.51 26.03
N LEU A 118 -8.93 3.56 25.64
CA LEU A 118 -8.97 2.18 26.14
C LEU A 118 -8.27 2.01 27.49
N ASN A 119 -7.28 2.84 27.83
CA ASN A 119 -6.48 2.67 29.04
C ASN A 119 -6.29 4.00 29.82
N PRO A 120 -7.39 4.65 30.28
CA PRO A 120 -7.32 6.00 30.83
C PRO A 120 -6.50 6.08 32.13
N ASN A 121 -6.62 5.07 33.00
CA ASN A 121 -5.98 5.06 34.32
C ASN A 121 -4.68 4.23 34.35
N SER A 122 -4.19 3.77 33.20
CA SER A 122 -3.00 2.90 33.13
C SER A 122 -1.73 3.74 33.10
N LYS A 123 -0.96 3.70 34.20
CA LYS A 123 0.38 4.32 34.26
C LYS A 123 1.31 3.79 33.17
N LYS A 124 1.24 2.48 32.88
CA LYS A 124 2.01 1.85 31.80
C LYS A 124 1.64 2.43 30.43
N ALA A 125 0.33 2.57 30.15
CA ALA A 125 -0.10 3.14 28.87
C ALA A 125 0.33 4.60 28.74
N ALA A 126 0.20 5.39 29.82
CA ALA A 126 0.65 6.78 29.85
C ALA A 126 2.17 6.91 29.60
N GLU A 127 3.00 6.04 30.17
CA GLU A 127 4.44 6.01 29.90
C GLU A 127 4.75 5.62 28.45
N LEU A 128 4.02 4.67 27.87
CA LEU A 128 4.20 4.30 26.46
C LEU A 128 3.79 5.46 25.54
N ARG A 129 2.70 6.18 25.85
CA ARG A 129 2.27 7.37 25.09
C ARG A 129 3.29 8.49 25.15
N SER A 130 3.88 8.75 26.32
CA SER A 130 4.89 9.81 26.49
C SER A 130 6.20 9.55 25.73
N LYS A 131 6.40 8.32 25.22
CA LYS A 131 7.53 7.91 24.38
C LYS A 131 7.13 7.62 22.94
N THR A 132 5.95 8.07 22.51
CA THR A 132 5.41 7.80 21.17
C THR A 132 5.27 9.09 20.37
N VAL A 133 5.81 9.08 19.15
CA VAL A 133 5.65 10.11 18.12
C VAL A 133 4.66 9.56 17.10
N ILE A 134 3.56 10.26 16.87
CA ILE A 134 2.64 9.93 15.78
C ILE A 134 3.06 10.64 14.51
N PHE A 135 2.91 9.96 13.38
CA PHE A 135 3.25 10.45 12.05
C PHE A 135 2.01 10.43 11.17
N ASP A 136 1.95 11.35 10.21
CA ASP A 136 1.15 11.15 8.99
C ASP A 136 1.55 9.86 8.27
N GLU A 137 0.65 9.28 7.49
CA GLU A 137 0.87 8.06 6.72
C GLU A 137 1.95 8.20 5.63
N MET A 138 2.06 9.40 5.06
CA MET A 138 3.01 9.70 3.99
C MET A 138 4.29 10.39 4.50
N MET A 139 4.83 9.94 5.63
CA MET A 139 5.96 10.58 6.30
C MET A 139 7.25 9.77 6.36
N PRO A 140 8.40 10.45 6.55
CA PRO A 140 9.71 9.84 6.63
C PRO A 140 9.95 9.05 7.92
N ILE A 141 9.18 7.99 8.13
CA ILE A 141 9.19 7.23 9.38
C ILE A 141 10.57 6.60 9.67
N GLN A 142 11.39 6.37 8.64
CA GLN A 142 12.77 5.88 8.76
C GLN A 142 13.67 6.81 9.57
N LEU A 143 13.31 8.10 9.77
CA LEU A 143 14.00 9.00 10.71
C LEU A 143 14.00 8.42 12.13
N MET A 144 12.98 7.63 12.49
CA MET A 144 12.87 6.99 13.79
C MET A 144 13.95 5.92 14.05
N ASN A 145 14.70 5.49 13.03
CA ASN A 145 15.90 4.66 13.26
C ASN A 145 16.93 5.38 14.14
N GLY A 146 16.98 6.72 14.08
CA GLY A 146 17.86 7.53 14.93
C GLY A 146 17.28 7.83 16.31
N PHE A 147 16.07 7.36 16.63
CA PHE A 147 15.44 7.52 17.94
C PHE A 147 15.02 6.17 18.54
N PRO A 148 15.98 5.25 18.82
CA PRO A 148 15.68 3.88 19.23
C PRO A 148 14.94 3.76 20.58
N THR A 149 14.94 4.83 21.38
CA THR A 149 14.22 4.89 22.67
C THR A 149 12.76 5.33 22.53
N LEU A 150 12.36 5.80 21.35
CA LEU A 150 11.01 6.27 21.03
C LEU A 150 10.30 5.28 20.10
N LYS A 151 8.99 5.43 19.99
CA LYS A 151 8.16 4.67 19.05
C LYS A 151 7.52 5.62 18.03
N GLY A 152 7.82 5.42 16.75
CA GLY A 152 7.06 6.02 15.66
C GLY A 152 5.81 5.19 15.34
N ILE A 153 4.66 5.85 15.16
CA ILE A 153 3.42 5.20 14.71
C ILE A 153 2.77 6.07 13.62
N PRO A 154 2.59 5.57 12.39
CA PRO A 154 1.83 6.28 11.38
C PRO A 154 0.33 6.13 11.69
N ILE A 155 -0.32 7.22 12.11
CA ILE A 155 -1.60 7.14 12.82
C ILE A 155 -2.79 6.83 11.91
N GLN A 156 -2.77 7.25 10.65
CA GLN A 156 -3.83 6.94 9.68
C GLN A 156 -3.72 5.52 9.08
N MET A 157 -2.56 4.87 9.17
CA MET A 157 -2.35 3.59 8.49
C MET A 157 -3.32 2.51 8.97
N ALA A 158 -3.52 2.35 10.27
CA ALA A 158 -4.47 1.35 10.76
C ALA A 158 -5.94 1.78 10.57
N PRO A 159 -6.35 2.99 10.96
CA PRO A 159 -7.77 3.36 10.96
C PRO A 159 -8.37 3.66 9.60
N ILE A 160 -7.56 4.04 8.60
CA ILE A 160 -8.05 4.50 7.28
C ILE A 160 -7.41 3.71 6.14
N PHE A 161 -6.08 3.68 6.07
CA PHE A 161 -5.38 3.21 4.87
C PHE A 161 -5.50 1.69 4.67
N VAL A 162 -4.90 0.93 5.59
CA VAL A 162 -4.85 -0.54 5.54
C VAL A 162 -6.25 -1.13 5.67
N VAL A 163 -7.13 -0.52 6.47
CA VAL A 163 -8.48 -1.02 6.66
C VAL A 163 -9.31 -0.90 5.38
N GLY A 164 -9.11 0.17 4.59
CA GLY A 164 -9.78 0.36 3.30
C GLY A 164 -9.38 -0.68 2.26
N GLU A 165 -8.15 -1.21 2.35
CA GLU A 165 -7.73 -2.36 1.54
C GLU A 165 -8.28 -3.68 2.04
N VAL A 166 -8.46 -3.84 3.36
CA VAL A 166 -8.99 -5.07 3.96
C VAL A 166 -10.49 -5.23 3.72
N ASP A 167 -11.23 -4.13 3.77
CA ASP A 167 -12.68 -4.09 3.66
C ASP A 167 -13.10 -2.84 2.88
N GLN A 168 -13.61 -3.03 1.66
CA GLN A 168 -14.02 -1.93 0.79
C GLN A 168 -15.07 -0.99 1.41
N GLN A 169 -15.81 -1.44 2.43
CA GLN A 169 -16.87 -0.66 3.07
C GLN A 169 -16.37 0.13 4.30
N ALA A 170 -15.10 -0.02 4.69
CA ALA A 170 -14.59 0.50 5.96
C ALA A 170 -14.64 2.02 6.08
N ASN A 171 -14.30 2.73 4.99
CA ASN A 171 -14.09 4.18 5.01
C ASN A 171 -15.36 5.01 4.75
N ILE A 172 -16.41 4.39 4.22
CA ILE A 172 -17.69 5.04 3.86
C ILE A 172 -18.26 5.87 5.00
N TYR A 173 -18.28 5.31 6.21
CA TYR A 173 -18.82 5.99 7.39
C TYR A 173 -18.07 7.30 7.70
N TYR A 174 -16.75 7.32 7.55
CA TYR A 174 -15.95 8.51 7.83
C TYR A 174 -16.13 9.57 6.74
N ILE A 175 -16.23 9.15 5.48
CA ILE A 175 -16.53 10.03 4.34
C ILE A 175 -17.88 10.73 4.56
N ASP A 176 -18.93 9.96 4.86
CA ASP A 176 -20.27 10.52 5.12
C ASP A 176 -20.27 11.51 6.29
N ALA A 177 -19.51 11.20 7.35
CA ALA A 177 -19.42 12.05 8.53
C ALA A 177 -18.77 13.42 8.21
N ILE A 178 -17.71 13.44 7.40
CA ILE A 178 -17.04 14.71 7.06
C ILE A 178 -17.83 15.53 6.04
N GLU A 179 -18.52 14.86 5.11
CA GLU A 179 -19.40 15.52 4.15
C GLU A 179 -20.60 16.16 4.86
N HIS A 180 -21.20 15.46 5.82
CA HIS A 180 -22.25 16.03 6.67
C HIS A 180 -21.75 17.19 7.52
N TYR A 181 -20.48 17.17 7.93
CA TYR A 181 -19.84 18.28 8.65
C TYR A 181 -19.60 19.51 7.77
N GLY A 182 -19.62 19.35 6.43
CA GLY A 182 -19.56 20.44 5.46
C GLY A 182 -18.36 20.40 4.51
N LEU A 183 -17.56 19.33 4.50
CA LEU A 183 -16.55 19.13 3.46
C LEU A 183 -17.24 18.75 2.14
N ALA A 184 -16.76 19.30 1.02
CA ALA A 184 -17.33 18.98 -0.28
C ALA A 184 -17.03 17.52 -0.67
N SER A 185 -17.99 16.86 -1.32
CA SER A 185 -17.89 15.47 -1.77
C SER A 185 -17.00 15.28 -3.01
N ASP A 186 -16.40 16.36 -3.53
CA ASP A 186 -15.40 16.30 -4.62
C ASP A 186 -13.96 16.17 -4.10
N VAL A 187 -13.78 16.09 -2.78
CA VAL A 187 -12.49 15.86 -2.14
C VAL A 187 -12.14 14.37 -2.20
N CYS A 188 -10.87 14.06 -2.44
CA CYS A 188 -10.36 12.68 -2.44
C CYS A 188 -10.82 11.90 -1.19
N PRO A 189 -11.42 10.70 -1.35
CA PRO A 189 -11.94 9.91 -0.24
C PRO A 189 -10.93 9.52 0.84
N LEU A 190 -9.64 9.45 0.51
CA LEU A 190 -8.59 9.19 1.52
C LEU A 190 -8.51 10.32 2.56
N PRO A 191 -8.11 11.57 2.21
CA PRO A 191 -8.09 12.67 3.17
C PRO A 191 -9.48 13.02 3.73
N ALA A 192 -10.56 12.78 2.99
CA ALA A 192 -11.91 12.91 3.51
C ALA A 192 -12.18 11.92 4.65
N ALA A 193 -11.85 10.64 4.48
CA ALA A 193 -12.00 9.63 5.52
C ALA A 193 -11.12 9.94 6.75
N GLU A 194 -9.90 10.44 6.55
CA GLU A 194 -9.03 10.89 7.65
C GLU A 194 -9.66 12.02 8.46
N ALA A 195 -10.11 13.08 7.78
CA ALA A 195 -10.79 14.19 8.43
C ALA A 195 -12.09 13.74 9.12
N GLY A 196 -12.84 12.82 8.51
CA GLY A 196 -14.04 12.21 9.09
C GLY A 196 -13.75 11.44 10.37
N CYS A 197 -12.68 10.66 10.40
CA CYS A 197 -12.24 9.93 11.59
C CYS A 197 -11.87 10.89 12.74
N CYS A 198 -11.30 12.06 12.43
CA CYS A 198 -11.14 13.14 13.42
C CYS A 198 -12.50 13.69 13.90
N VAL A 199 -13.43 13.97 13.00
CA VAL A 199 -14.75 14.55 13.34
C VAL A 199 -15.57 13.65 14.27
N VAL A 200 -15.52 12.33 14.05
CA VAL A 200 -16.24 11.36 14.88
C VAL A 200 -15.45 10.86 16.10
N ASP A 201 -14.27 11.44 16.38
CA ASP A 201 -13.37 11.03 17.48
C ASP A 201 -13.02 9.53 17.42
N ASP A 202 -12.71 8.96 16.25
CA ASP A 202 -12.45 7.51 16.09
C ASP A 202 -10.97 7.14 15.93
N TYR A 203 -10.08 8.13 15.98
CA TYR A 203 -8.64 7.91 16.09
C TYR A 203 -8.23 7.55 17.52
N PRO A 204 -7.34 6.55 17.71
CA PRO A 204 -6.78 6.26 19.03
C PRO A 204 -5.82 7.35 19.50
N LYS A 205 -5.79 7.62 20.80
CA LYS A 205 -4.98 8.68 21.42
C LYS A 205 -3.71 8.06 22.01
N VAL A 206 -2.63 8.02 21.22
CA VAL A 206 -1.46 7.14 21.47
C VAL A 206 -0.10 7.83 21.53
N GLY A 207 -0.01 9.13 21.22
CA GLY A 207 1.27 9.86 21.10
C GLY A 207 1.37 11.10 21.97
N ALA A 208 2.58 11.66 22.03
CA ALA A 208 2.89 12.90 22.74
C ALA A 208 3.37 14.04 21.81
N ALA A 209 3.70 13.74 20.56
CA ALA A 209 4.01 14.71 19.51
C ALA A 209 3.51 14.18 18.16
N TYR A 210 3.23 15.10 17.24
CA TYR A 210 2.77 14.80 15.88
C TYR A 210 3.75 15.35 14.84
N ILE A 211 4.07 14.52 13.85
CA ILE A 211 4.80 14.93 12.65
C ILE A 211 3.83 14.83 11.47
N SER A 212 3.45 15.99 10.94
CA SER A 212 2.50 16.10 9.81
C SER A 212 3.22 16.36 8.49
N SER A 213 2.53 16.18 7.38
CA SER A 213 3.07 16.41 6.03
C SER A 213 2.36 17.53 5.27
N SER A 214 2.98 17.97 4.17
CA SER A 214 2.28 18.68 3.09
C SER A 214 2.14 17.84 1.81
N MET A 215 2.25 16.52 1.92
CA MET A 215 2.30 15.57 0.80
C MET A 215 1.20 14.51 0.92
N PRO A 216 0.82 13.87 -0.21
CA PRO A 216 1.29 14.13 -1.57
C PRO A 216 0.66 15.35 -2.25
N CYS A 217 -0.52 15.79 -1.79
CA CYS A 217 -1.31 16.83 -2.45
C CYS A 217 -2.03 17.74 -1.44
N ASP A 218 -2.75 18.73 -1.95
CA ASP A 218 -3.50 19.69 -1.13
C ASP A 218 -4.61 19.02 -0.29
N GLY A 219 -5.10 17.85 -0.72
CA GLY A 219 -6.03 17.04 0.07
C GLY A 219 -5.43 16.60 1.40
N SER A 220 -4.17 16.16 1.40
CA SER A 220 -3.46 15.76 2.63
C SER A 220 -3.11 16.96 3.52
N VAL A 221 -2.82 18.11 2.92
CA VAL A 221 -2.67 19.37 3.69
C VAL A 221 -3.96 19.70 4.43
N ALA A 222 -5.11 19.55 3.74
CA ALA A 222 -6.42 19.79 4.34
C ALA A 222 -6.73 18.78 5.47
N SER A 223 -6.49 17.47 5.28
CA SER A 223 -6.71 16.48 6.35
C SER A 223 -5.80 16.72 7.56
N THR A 224 -4.54 17.11 7.34
CA THR A 224 -3.59 17.53 8.39
C THR A 224 -4.14 18.66 9.27
N MET A 225 -4.94 19.59 8.71
CA MET A 225 -5.57 20.66 9.50
C MET A 225 -6.64 20.13 10.47
N TYR A 226 -7.31 19.04 10.13
CA TYR A 226 -8.23 18.34 11.04
C TYR A 226 -7.45 17.57 12.11
N SER A 227 -6.44 16.80 11.70
CA SER A 227 -5.56 16.03 12.60
C SER A 227 -4.92 16.91 13.67
N ASN A 228 -4.38 18.07 13.30
CA ASN A 228 -3.78 19.00 14.26
C ASN A 228 -4.78 19.51 15.31
N ARG A 229 -6.02 19.85 14.89
CA ARG A 229 -7.08 20.31 15.80
C ARG A 229 -7.61 19.19 16.69
N TYR A 230 -7.62 17.96 16.16
CA TYR A 230 -8.08 16.78 16.87
C TYR A 230 -7.08 16.35 17.95
N PHE A 231 -5.82 16.09 17.55
CA PHE A 231 -4.81 15.56 18.47
C PHE A 231 -4.32 16.59 19.48
N LYS A 232 -4.26 17.88 19.11
CA LYS A 232 -3.77 18.98 19.97
C LYS A 232 -2.39 18.70 20.59
N LEU A 233 -1.55 17.98 19.86
CA LEU A 233 -0.18 17.68 20.25
C LEU A 233 0.77 18.75 19.69
N PRO A 234 1.96 18.94 20.31
CA PRO A 234 3.06 19.63 19.64
C PRO A 234 3.26 19.04 18.24
N ASN A 235 3.26 19.90 17.22
CA ASN A 235 3.34 19.48 15.83
C ASN A 235 4.57 20.09 15.13
N TYR A 236 5.22 19.28 14.29
CA TYR A 236 6.17 19.76 13.28
C TYR A 236 5.73 19.26 11.91
N GLN A 237 5.65 20.17 10.93
CA GLN A 237 5.26 19.80 9.58
C GLN A 237 6.49 19.63 8.68
N VAL A 238 6.66 18.42 8.14
CA VAL A 238 7.63 18.14 7.09
C VAL A 238 7.00 18.55 5.75
N THR A 239 7.69 19.41 5.02
CA THR A 239 7.20 20.13 3.84
C THR A 239 8.15 19.95 2.65
N PRO A 240 8.21 18.76 2.02
CA PRO A 240 9.14 18.55 0.91
C PRO A 240 8.76 19.39 -0.32
N PRO A 241 9.73 20.05 -0.96
CA PRO A 241 9.47 21.05 -2.01
C PRO A 241 8.89 20.45 -3.29
N GLN A 242 7.76 20.99 -3.78
CA GLN A 242 7.03 20.46 -4.93
C GLN A 242 7.88 20.36 -6.23
N ARG A 243 8.77 21.32 -6.45
CA ARG A 243 9.72 21.33 -7.59
C ARG A 243 11.04 20.67 -7.22
N PHE A 244 10.97 19.43 -6.74
CA PHE A 244 12.11 18.69 -6.20
C PHE A 244 13.25 18.41 -7.19
N ASN A 245 13.05 18.66 -8.48
CA ASN A 245 14.10 18.57 -9.49
C ASN A 245 15.02 19.82 -9.53
N GLU A 246 14.61 20.94 -8.91
CA GLU A 246 15.44 22.15 -8.83
C GLU A 246 16.52 21.98 -7.72
N PRO A 247 17.83 22.09 -8.03
CA PRO A 247 18.88 21.91 -7.02
C PRO A 247 18.79 22.87 -5.83
N GLU A 248 18.23 24.06 -6.04
CA GLU A 248 18.11 25.13 -5.05
C GLU A 248 17.18 24.74 -3.89
N VAL A 249 16.18 23.88 -4.15
CA VAL A 249 15.21 23.48 -3.13
C VAL A 249 15.75 22.43 -2.15
N GLN A 250 16.84 21.76 -2.51
CA GLN A 250 17.42 20.66 -1.73
C GLN A 250 17.95 21.13 -0.37
N LYS A 251 18.56 22.33 -0.32
CA LYS A 251 19.01 22.93 0.95
C LYS A 251 17.85 23.14 1.92
N TYR A 252 16.68 23.53 1.40
CA TYR A 252 15.47 23.68 2.20
C TYR A 252 14.94 22.33 2.67
N ALA A 253 14.87 21.33 1.78
CA ALA A 253 14.41 19.99 2.12
C ALA A 253 15.26 19.37 3.26
N VAL A 254 16.58 19.44 3.16
CA VAL A 254 17.51 18.96 4.20
C VAL A 254 17.33 19.73 5.51
N LYS A 255 17.22 21.06 5.45
CA LYS A 255 16.97 21.87 6.66
C LYS A 255 15.65 21.51 7.35
N ASN A 256 14.62 21.14 6.59
CA ASN A 256 13.34 20.73 7.14
C ASN A 256 13.42 19.36 7.83
N LEU A 257 14.18 18.39 7.29
CA LEU A 257 14.46 17.13 7.99
C LEU A 257 15.26 17.36 9.29
N TRP A 258 16.27 18.23 9.26
CA TRP A 258 17.00 18.63 10.48
C TRP A 258 16.09 19.25 11.52
N GLY A 259 15.19 20.15 11.12
CA GLY A 259 14.22 20.74 12.03
C GLY A 259 13.27 19.71 12.65
N CYS A 260 12.91 18.65 11.92
CA CYS A 260 12.15 17.53 12.46
C CYS A 260 12.95 16.77 13.54
N ILE A 261 14.24 16.52 13.31
CA ILE A 261 15.13 15.87 14.29
C ILE A 261 15.23 16.74 15.55
N GLU A 262 15.54 18.03 15.41
CA GLU A 262 15.66 18.98 16.52
C GLU A 262 14.35 19.10 17.32
N PHE A 263 13.21 19.09 16.62
CA PHE A 263 11.90 19.08 17.26
C PHE A 263 11.71 17.84 18.14
N ILE A 264 11.99 16.63 17.62
CA ILE A 264 11.86 15.39 18.41
C ILE A 264 12.83 15.40 19.59
N GLU A 265 14.09 15.81 19.40
CA GLU A 265 15.06 15.92 20.49
C GLU A 265 14.54 16.84 21.62
N LYS A 266 13.99 18.01 21.24
CA LYS A 266 13.46 18.98 22.19
C LYS A 266 12.22 18.48 22.93
N GLN A 267 11.27 17.86 22.22
CA GLN A 267 10.02 17.40 22.84
C GLN A 267 10.23 16.26 23.83
N PHE A 268 11.18 15.36 23.55
CA PHE A 268 11.37 14.14 24.33
C PHE A 268 12.63 14.15 25.21
N GLY A 269 13.49 15.16 25.09
CA GLY A 269 14.74 15.24 25.86
C GLY A 269 15.74 14.14 25.51
N VAL A 270 15.69 13.63 24.27
CA VAL A 270 16.58 12.58 23.75
C VAL A 270 17.50 13.16 22.67
N LYS A 271 18.57 12.43 22.34
CA LYS A 271 19.49 12.78 21.24
C LYS A 271 19.40 11.79 20.10
N PHE A 272 19.57 12.29 18.88
CA PHE A 272 19.59 11.47 17.68
C PHE A 272 20.82 10.55 17.69
N ASP A 273 20.57 9.24 17.66
CA ASP A 273 21.59 8.21 17.62
C ASP A 273 21.96 7.89 16.18
N TRP A 274 23.07 8.50 15.72
CA TRP A 274 23.60 8.28 14.38
C TRP A 274 24.04 6.85 14.12
N ASN A 275 24.52 6.12 15.13
CA ASN A 275 24.93 4.73 14.93
C ASN A 275 23.71 3.85 14.69
N ALA A 276 22.66 4.01 15.50
CA ALA A 276 21.39 3.32 15.29
C ALA A 276 20.75 3.69 13.95
N PHE A 277 20.83 4.97 13.57
CA PHE A 277 20.33 5.46 12.29
C PHE A 277 21.04 4.79 11.11
N PHE A 278 22.38 4.75 11.09
CA PHE A 278 23.13 4.13 10.00
C PHE A 278 22.93 2.61 9.91
N GLU A 279 22.67 1.92 11.02
CA GLU A 279 22.22 0.51 10.98
C GLU A 279 20.82 0.34 10.38
N GLY A 280 19.96 1.35 10.51
CA GLY A 280 18.71 1.46 9.74
C GLY A 280 18.96 1.66 8.25
N VAL A 281 19.85 2.59 7.89
CA VAL A 281 20.19 2.91 6.50
C VAL A 281 20.75 1.68 5.76
N LYS A 282 21.66 0.93 6.36
CA LYS A 282 22.19 -0.33 5.79
C LYS A 282 21.08 -1.34 5.46
N ARG A 283 20.07 -1.42 6.34
CA ARG A 283 18.91 -2.30 6.12
C ARG A 283 18.05 -1.79 4.97
N TYR A 284 17.77 -0.49 4.93
CA TYR A 284 17.03 0.14 3.84
C TYR A 284 17.72 -0.04 2.48
N ASN A 285 19.04 0.17 2.40
CA ASN A 285 19.82 -0.04 1.18
C ASN A 285 19.72 -1.50 0.71
N LYS A 286 19.78 -2.45 1.65
CA LYS A 286 19.62 -3.87 1.34
C LYS A 286 18.20 -4.23 0.88
N GLU A 287 17.17 -3.66 1.49
CA GLU A 287 15.77 -3.80 1.05
C GLU A 287 15.58 -3.24 -0.37
N SER A 288 16.15 -2.05 -0.64
CA SER A 288 16.14 -1.42 -1.96
C SER A 288 16.80 -2.28 -3.03
N ASN A 289 17.93 -2.94 -2.73
CA ASN A 289 18.55 -3.90 -3.65
C ASN A 289 17.63 -5.08 -3.98
N TYR A 290 16.92 -5.63 -2.99
CA TYR A 290 15.95 -6.69 -3.27
C TYR A 290 14.79 -6.22 -4.14
N MET A 291 14.37 -4.96 -4.02
CA MET A 291 13.36 -4.38 -4.90
C MET A 291 13.86 -4.20 -6.33
N ILE A 292 15.09 -3.69 -6.51
CA ILE A 292 15.73 -3.56 -7.82
C ILE A 292 15.87 -4.94 -8.47
N GLU A 293 16.34 -5.96 -7.74
CA GLU A 293 16.44 -7.34 -8.26
C GLU A 293 15.07 -7.90 -8.70
N LYS A 294 13.98 -7.56 -8.00
CA LYS A 294 12.61 -7.95 -8.42
C LYS A 294 12.24 -7.30 -9.74
N TRP A 295 12.56 -6.01 -9.92
CA TRP A 295 12.28 -5.30 -11.16
C TRP A 295 13.12 -5.79 -12.32
N ASP A 296 14.40 -6.07 -12.11
CA ASP A 296 15.28 -6.61 -13.14
C ASP A 296 14.73 -7.94 -13.67
N VAL A 297 14.26 -8.82 -12.79
CA VAL A 297 13.57 -10.06 -13.18
C VAL A 297 12.28 -9.77 -13.94
N ASN A 298 11.48 -8.78 -13.52
CA ASN A 298 10.23 -8.44 -14.20
C ASN A 298 10.44 -7.79 -15.58
N CYS A 299 11.62 -7.20 -15.84
CA CYS A 299 12.00 -6.69 -17.17
C CYS A 299 12.28 -7.83 -18.17
N THR A 300 12.50 -9.06 -17.70
CA THR A 300 12.68 -10.22 -18.57
C THR A 300 11.34 -10.74 -19.14
N ASP A 301 11.44 -11.70 -20.07
CA ASP A 301 10.27 -12.43 -20.60
C ASP A 301 9.54 -13.26 -19.54
N TYR A 302 10.18 -13.55 -18.40
CA TYR A 302 9.66 -14.45 -17.35
C TYR A 302 9.49 -13.72 -16.00
N PRO A 303 8.62 -12.69 -15.94
CA PRO A 303 8.42 -11.91 -14.73
C PRO A 303 7.89 -12.78 -13.58
N GLN A 304 8.20 -12.40 -12.34
CA GLN A 304 7.87 -13.22 -11.16
C GLN A 304 6.98 -12.45 -10.19
N ILE A 305 7.58 -11.67 -9.28
CA ILE A 305 6.85 -10.98 -8.22
C ILE A 305 6.17 -9.76 -8.82
N CYS A 306 4.86 -9.84 -9.01
CA CYS A 306 4.05 -8.91 -9.79
C CYS A 306 2.70 -8.65 -9.12
N GLY A 307 1.97 -7.65 -9.63
CA GLY A 307 0.65 -7.27 -9.12
C GLY A 307 0.67 -6.85 -7.65
N ALA A 308 -0.45 -7.09 -6.96
CA ALA A 308 -0.68 -6.65 -5.59
C ALA A 308 0.41 -7.06 -4.58
N ALA A 309 1.04 -8.24 -4.72
CA ALA A 309 2.12 -8.63 -3.81
C ALA A 309 3.39 -7.78 -3.97
N LEU A 310 3.68 -7.29 -5.18
CA LEU A 310 4.78 -6.34 -5.40
C LEU A 310 4.39 -4.95 -4.86
N ALA A 311 3.20 -4.47 -5.24
CA ALA A 311 2.73 -3.13 -4.93
C ALA A 311 2.55 -2.91 -3.42
N LEU A 312 1.66 -3.68 -2.80
CA LEU A 312 1.35 -3.52 -1.38
C LEU A 312 2.54 -3.84 -0.48
N HIS A 313 3.39 -4.82 -0.82
CA HIS A 313 4.60 -5.05 -0.03
C HIS A 313 5.48 -3.80 0.00
N ARG A 314 5.74 -3.19 -1.15
CA ARG A 314 6.64 -2.04 -1.25
C ARG A 314 6.05 -0.79 -0.60
N GLU A 315 4.75 -0.58 -0.76
CA GLU A 315 4.03 0.51 -0.12
C GLU A 315 4.11 0.43 1.41
N TYR A 316 3.73 -0.72 1.97
CA TYR A 316 3.74 -0.94 3.43
C TYR A 316 5.16 -0.93 4.00
N GLU A 317 6.12 -1.45 3.22
CA GLU A 317 7.53 -1.31 3.54
C GLU A 317 7.86 0.19 3.69
N MET A 318 7.60 1.04 2.71
CA MET A 318 7.97 2.46 2.79
C MET A 318 7.21 3.29 3.83
N GLN A 319 5.90 3.04 4.02
CA GLN A 319 5.02 3.87 4.85
C GLN A 319 4.92 3.43 6.32
N ILE A 320 5.06 2.13 6.62
CA ILE A 320 4.81 1.60 7.98
C ILE A 320 6.08 1.16 8.69
N ALA A 321 6.89 0.35 8.01
CA ALA A 321 7.92 -0.45 8.67
C ALA A 321 9.32 -0.13 8.15
N SER A 322 9.58 -0.42 6.87
CA SER A 322 10.87 -0.33 6.20
C SER A 322 11.98 -0.89 7.11
N SER A 323 13.11 -0.20 7.09
CA SER A 323 14.24 -0.34 7.98
C SER A 323 13.93 -0.15 9.47
N LEU A 324 12.70 0.05 9.95
CA LEU A 324 12.42 -0.03 11.40
C LEU A 324 12.18 -1.46 11.87
N ASP A 325 11.77 -2.37 10.97
CA ASP A 325 11.53 -3.78 11.31
C ASP A 325 12.56 -4.69 10.63
N PRO A 326 13.59 -5.20 11.35
CA PRO A 326 14.58 -6.10 10.78
C PRO A 326 14.00 -7.37 10.13
N LYS A 327 12.75 -7.73 10.45
CA LYS A 327 12.10 -8.90 9.85
C LYS A 327 11.73 -8.67 8.39
N MET A 328 11.46 -7.42 7.97
CA MET A 328 11.13 -7.10 6.57
C MET A 328 12.27 -7.54 5.64
N CYS A 329 13.47 -7.00 5.86
CA CYS A 329 14.69 -7.43 5.16
C CYS A 329 14.93 -8.96 5.17
N MET A 330 14.64 -9.65 6.29
CA MET A 330 14.74 -11.12 6.38
C MET A 330 13.74 -11.82 5.44
N TYR A 331 12.50 -11.33 5.37
CA TYR A 331 11.50 -11.89 4.45
C TYR A 331 11.82 -11.57 2.99
N ASP A 332 12.31 -10.37 2.69
CA ASP A 332 12.76 -10.02 1.34
C ASP A 332 13.89 -10.94 0.86
N ALA A 333 14.86 -11.28 1.71
CA ALA A 333 15.88 -12.26 1.37
C ALA A 333 15.29 -13.65 1.03
N LYS A 334 14.26 -14.09 1.78
CA LYS A 334 13.56 -15.37 1.51
C LYS A 334 12.75 -15.32 0.22
N VAL A 335 12.07 -14.20 -0.03
CA VAL A 335 11.28 -13.92 -1.22
C VAL A 335 12.18 -13.88 -2.44
N ASN A 336 13.32 -13.19 -2.40
CA ASN A 336 14.29 -13.13 -3.48
C ASN A 336 14.84 -14.52 -3.83
N LYS A 337 15.15 -15.36 -2.83
CA LYS A 337 15.57 -16.75 -3.08
C LYS A 337 14.47 -17.58 -3.77
N LEU A 338 13.20 -17.37 -3.41
CA LEU A 338 12.06 -18.03 -4.06
C LEU A 338 11.85 -17.50 -5.48
N MET A 339 12.00 -16.19 -5.69
CA MET A 339 11.92 -15.55 -7.00
C MET A 339 12.94 -16.13 -7.97
N LYS A 340 14.22 -16.25 -7.57
CA LYS A 340 15.27 -16.83 -8.43
C LYS A 340 14.97 -18.27 -8.83
N LYS A 341 14.34 -19.05 -7.95
CA LYS A 341 13.87 -20.41 -8.26
C LYS A 341 12.65 -20.41 -9.18
N GLY A 342 11.71 -19.49 -8.96
CA GLY A 342 10.56 -19.27 -9.83
C GLY A 342 11.00 -18.91 -11.25
N TYR A 343 11.90 -17.94 -11.37
CA TYR A 343 12.50 -17.53 -12.62
C TYR A 343 13.14 -18.69 -13.38
N ALA A 344 14.03 -19.46 -12.73
CA ALA A 344 14.66 -20.62 -13.35
C ALA A 344 13.63 -21.68 -13.79
N HIS A 345 12.54 -21.85 -13.04
CA HIS A 345 11.45 -22.75 -13.42
C HIS A 345 10.68 -22.24 -14.63
N SER A 346 10.26 -20.96 -14.65
CA SER A 346 9.55 -20.35 -15.77
C SER A 346 10.37 -20.38 -17.05
N VAL A 347 11.70 -20.14 -16.97
CA VAL A 347 12.61 -20.29 -18.11
C VAL A 347 12.63 -21.74 -18.62
N ALA A 348 12.71 -22.72 -17.71
CA ALA A 348 12.75 -24.12 -18.09
C ALA A 348 11.42 -24.66 -18.66
N THR A 349 10.30 -24.02 -18.33
CA THR A 349 8.96 -24.43 -18.81
C THR A 349 8.35 -23.51 -19.86
N ASP A 350 9.09 -22.48 -20.28
CA ASP A 350 8.61 -21.40 -21.16
C ASP A 350 7.29 -20.74 -20.68
N ASP A 351 7.17 -20.53 -19.36
CA ASP A 351 5.97 -19.97 -18.74
C ASP A 351 5.96 -18.44 -18.82
N LYS A 352 5.38 -17.91 -19.92
CA LYS A 352 5.29 -16.48 -20.22
C LYS A 352 3.88 -15.94 -20.01
N PRO A 353 3.74 -14.66 -19.60
CA PRO A 353 2.45 -14.02 -19.52
C PRO A 353 1.83 -13.83 -20.92
N ARG A 354 0.50 -13.93 -21.01
CA ARG A 354 -0.24 -13.70 -22.28
C ARG A 354 -0.20 -12.24 -22.70
N TYR A 355 -0.35 -11.33 -21.73
CA TYR A 355 -0.26 -9.89 -21.94
C TYR A 355 0.55 -9.26 -20.82
N ARG A 356 1.25 -8.17 -21.13
CA ARG A 356 2.14 -7.45 -20.21
C ARG A 356 1.61 -6.04 -19.98
N ALA A 357 1.35 -5.71 -18.72
CA ALA A 357 0.83 -4.41 -18.34
C ALA A 357 1.70 -3.74 -17.28
N ILE A 358 1.69 -2.41 -17.26
CA ILE A 358 2.04 -1.63 -16.07
C ILE A 358 0.78 -0.97 -15.51
N VAL A 359 0.80 -0.68 -14.21
CA VAL A 359 -0.19 0.18 -13.58
C VAL A 359 0.37 1.59 -13.47
N TRP A 360 -0.46 2.57 -13.81
CA TRP A 360 -0.12 3.99 -13.70
C TRP A 360 -1.23 4.77 -13.00
N SER A 361 -0.84 5.84 -12.30
CA SER A 361 -1.67 6.57 -11.32
C SER A 361 -2.00 5.75 -10.07
N CYS A 362 -2.60 6.40 -9.07
CA CYS A 362 -2.96 5.80 -7.78
C CYS A 362 -4.08 4.75 -7.96
N PRO A 363 -3.90 3.48 -7.52
CA PRO A 363 -4.86 2.40 -7.66
C PRO A 363 -6.06 2.53 -6.72
N ALA A 364 -7.11 1.74 -6.97
CA ALA A 364 -8.23 1.63 -6.04
C ALA A 364 -7.85 0.77 -4.83
N HIS A 365 -7.66 1.39 -3.67
CA HIS A 365 -7.32 0.67 -2.44
C HIS A 365 -8.47 -0.25 -2.00
N TYR A 366 -9.73 0.18 -2.20
CA TYR A 366 -10.88 -0.69 -1.99
C TYR A 366 -10.90 -1.91 -2.92
N TYR A 367 -10.06 -1.98 -3.96
CA TYR A 367 -9.93 -3.14 -4.84
C TYR A 367 -8.47 -3.56 -5.05
N SER A 368 -7.72 -3.68 -3.96
CA SER A 368 -6.27 -3.93 -3.96
C SER A 368 -5.79 -5.21 -4.66
N ASN A 369 -6.67 -6.17 -4.98
CA ASN A 369 -6.33 -7.38 -5.75
C ASN A 369 -6.74 -7.32 -7.24
N PHE A 370 -7.12 -6.15 -7.77
CA PHE A 370 -7.54 -5.98 -9.17
C PHE A 370 -6.57 -6.59 -10.19
N THR A 371 -5.25 -6.42 -9.99
CA THR A 371 -4.24 -6.98 -10.90
C THR A 371 -4.27 -8.50 -10.96
N TYR A 372 -4.63 -9.18 -9.86
CA TYR A 372 -4.78 -10.64 -9.86
C TYR A 372 -6.09 -11.08 -10.50
N TRP A 373 -7.15 -10.27 -10.41
CA TRP A 373 -8.33 -10.50 -11.24
C TRP A 373 -7.96 -10.43 -12.73
N ALA A 374 -7.26 -9.39 -13.17
CA ALA A 374 -6.84 -9.23 -14.57
C ALA A 374 -5.93 -10.38 -15.05
N GLN A 375 -5.01 -10.84 -14.19
CA GLN A 375 -4.17 -12.00 -14.45
C GLN A 375 -5.01 -13.28 -14.63
N ASN A 376 -5.94 -13.55 -13.72
CA ASN A 376 -6.72 -14.78 -13.74
C ASN A 376 -7.82 -14.80 -14.82
N CYS A 377 -8.44 -13.66 -15.10
CA CYS A 377 -9.52 -13.53 -16.08
C CYS A 377 -8.97 -13.44 -17.52
N TRP A 378 -7.92 -12.66 -17.74
CA TRP A 378 -7.47 -12.29 -19.09
C TRP A 378 -6.02 -12.70 -19.40
N GLY A 379 -5.25 -13.17 -18.41
CA GLY A 379 -3.83 -13.48 -18.59
C GLY A 379 -2.93 -12.25 -18.63
N ILE A 380 -3.41 -11.11 -18.12
CA ILE A 380 -2.66 -9.85 -18.08
C ILE A 380 -1.79 -9.82 -16.82
N LYS A 381 -0.48 -9.83 -17.00
CA LYS A 381 0.50 -9.75 -15.90
C LYS A 381 0.91 -8.29 -15.70
N THR A 382 0.59 -7.75 -14.52
CA THR A 382 1.03 -6.40 -14.11
C THR A 382 2.44 -6.45 -13.55
N LEU A 383 3.41 -5.96 -14.32
CA LEU A 383 4.84 -6.12 -14.05
C LEU A 383 5.36 -5.20 -12.95
N VAL A 384 4.78 -4.00 -12.88
CA VAL A 384 5.14 -2.93 -11.98
C VAL A 384 3.94 -2.02 -11.79
N ASP A 385 3.93 -1.32 -10.67
CA ASP A 385 2.92 -0.35 -10.27
C ASP A 385 3.62 0.97 -9.98
N MET A 386 3.04 2.09 -10.39
CA MET A 386 3.54 3.42 -10.07
C MET A 386 3.76 3.61 -8.56
N GLU A 387 2.91 3.00 -7.72
CA GLU A 387 3.04 3.06 -6.26
C GLU A 387 4.10 2.14 -5.67
N CYS A 388 4.69 1.25 -6.46
CA CYS A 388 5.87 0.51 -6.03
C CYS A 388 7.17 1.15 -6.50
N MET A 389 7.13 2.09 -7.46
CA MET A 389 8.27 2.87 -7.96
C MET A 389 8.69 3.99 -7.00
N LEU A 390 8.94 3.60 -5.75
CA LEU A 390 9.21 4.51 -4.65
C LEU A 390 10.69 4.46 -4.30
N ALA A 391 11.30 5.63 -4.03
CA ALA A 391 12.54 5.82 -3.29
C ALA A 391 13.41 4.54 -3.15
N TYR A 392 14.08 4.13 -4.23
CA TYR A 392 14.97 2.96 -4.27
C TYR A 392 16.44 3.38 -4.39
N HIS A 393 16.71 4.69 -4.29
CA HIS A 393 18.05 5.23 -4.21
C HIS A 393 18.68 4.85 -2.89
N HIS A 394 19.95 4.46 -2.96
CA HIS A 394 20.75 4.17 -1.78
C HIS A 394 21.03 5.46 -1.03
N TYR A 395 21.04 5.38 0.30
CA TYR A 395 21.46 6.47 1.16
C TYR A 395 22.90 6.24 1.63
N ASP A 396 23.66 7.31 1.83
CA ASP A 396 25.00 7.25 2.39
C ASP A 396 25.00 6.58 3.78
N GLU A 397 25.89 5.62 4.00
CA GLU A 397 25.93 4.79 5.22
C GLU A 397 26.81 5.38 6.33
N HIS A 398 27.48 6.52 6.08
CA HIS A 398 28.53 7.03 6.96
C HIS A 398 28.50 8.55 7.15
N ASP A 399 28.11 9.31 6.13
CA ASP A 399 28.13 10.77 6.12
C ASP A 399 26.75 11.34 6.52
N LYS A 400 26.74 12.10 7.62
CA LYS A 400 25.52 12.65 8.22
C LYS A 400 24.83 13.72 7.37
N GLU A 401 25.60 14.47 6.58
CA GLU A 401 25.04 15.52 5.73
C GLU A 401 24.48 14.87 4.46
N LYS A 402 25.25 13.98 3.85
CA LYS A 402 24.82 13.29 2.62
C LYS A 402 23.63 12.39 2.85
N VAL A 403 23.60 11.63 3.94
CA VAL A 403 22.47 10.72 4.22
C VAL A 403 21.14 11.46 4.33
N LEU A 404 21.14 12.67 4.89
CA LEU A 404 19.93 13.49 4.96
C LEU A 404 19.55 14.11 3.61
N GLU A 405 20.53 14.44 2.77
CA GLU A 405 20.27 14.80 1.37
C GLU A 405 19.64 13.63 0.59
N ASP A 406 20.23 12.44 0.68
CA ASP A 406 19.72 11.24 0.01
C ASP A 406 18.31 10.89 0.50
N MET A 407 18.10 11.01 1.81
CA MET A 407 16.81 10.79 2.44
C MET A 407 15.77 11.83 1.98
N ALA A 408 16.12 13.12 1.92
CA ALA A 408 15.24 14.15 1.37
C ALA A 408 14.84 13.82 -0.08
N ARG A 409 15.82 13.47 -0.93
CA ARG A 409 15.59 13.06 -2.32
C ARG A 409 14.73 11.80 -2.45
N GLY A 410 14.90 10.85 -1.51
CA GLY A 410 14.07 9.66 -1.38
C GLY A 410 12.62 10.03 -1.13
N TYR A 411 12.33 10.88 -0.13
CA TYR A 411 10.96 11.28 0.18
C TYR A 411 10.33 12.21 -0.83
N GLU A 412 11.13 13.02 -1.52
CA GLU A 412 10.64 13.75 -2.69
C GLU A 412 10.12 12.81 -3.79
N ARG A 413 10.58 11.55 -3.80
CA ARG A 413 10.19 10.51 -4.77
C ARG A 413 9.41 9.36 -4.11
N MET A 414 8.69 9.64 -3.03
CA MET A 414 7.85 8.66 -2.34
C MET A 414 6.49 8.42 -3.02
N THR A 415 5.65 7.58 -2.39
CA THR A 415 4.33 7.17 -2.90
C THR A 415 3.47 8.34 -3.33
N MET A 416 2.82 8.17 -4.48
CA MET A 416 2.05 9.16 -5.22
C MET A 416 2.85 10.38 -5.71
N ARG A 417 3.81 10.89 -4.93
CA ARG A 417 4.51 12.15 -5.18
C ARG A 417 5.44 12.12 -6.36
N SER A 418 6.23 11.05 -6.51
CA SER A 418 7.26 10.94 -7.56
C SER A 418 6.72 11.24 -8.95
N HIS A 419 5.47 10.89 -9.21
CA HIS A 419 4.84 11.06 -10.51
C HIS A 419 3.64 12.03 -10.51
N SER A 420 3.17 12.54 -9.36
CA SER A 420 2.11 13.55 -9.32
C SER A 420 2.64 14.98 -9.15
N ASN A 421 3.90 15.15 -8.73
CA ASN A 421 4.57 16.44 -8.54
C ASN A 421 5.81 16.57 -9.44
N GLY A 422 6.34 17.79 -9.57
CA GLY A 422 7.56 18.06 -10.36
C GLY A 422 7.35 18.19 -11.87
N GLY A 423 6.10 18.34 -12.33
CA GLY A 423 5.72 18.63 -13.71
C GLY A 423 5.29 17.40 -14.52
N TYR A 424 4.77 17.64 -15.73
CA TYR A 424 4.19 16.57 -16.57
C TYR A 424 5.20 15.47 -16.92
N ILE A 425 6.49 15.78 -17.01
CA ILE A 425 7.58 14.84 -17.34
C ILE A 425 7.60 13.65 -16.38
N ASN A 426 7.37 13.91 -15.09
CA ASN A 426 7.40 12.88 -14.05
C ASN A 426 6.19 11.94 -14.13
N ALA A 427 5.08 12.37 -14.76
CA ALA A 427 3.88 11.56 -14.90
C ALA A 427 3.82 10.88 -16.28
N LEU A 428 3.95 11.67 -17.35
CA LEU A 428 3.71 11.25 -18.73
C LEU A 428 4.95 10.57 -19.33
N ASP A 429 6.09 11.28 -19.38
CA ASP A 429 7.30 10.75 -20.01
C ASP A 429 7.83 9.53 -19.25
N GLU A 430 7.75 9.55 -17.92
CA GLU A 430 8.15 8.42 -17.08
C GLU A 430 7.30 7.17 -17.33
N CYS A 431 5.99 7.33 -17.56
CA CYS A 431 5.11 6.20 -17.91
C CYS A 431 5.63 5.46 -19.15
N TRP A 432 6.04 6.21 -20.18
CA TRP A 432 6.55 5.63 -21.42
C TRP A 432 7.91 4.98 -21.26
N LYS A 433 8.82 5.59 -20.49
CA LYS A 433 10.09 4.95 -20.14
C LYS A 433 9.86 3.63 -19.41
N MET A 434 8.86 3.56 -18.53
CA MET A 434 8.51 2.32 -17.83
C MET A 434 7.88 1.29 -18.76
N CYS A 435 7.04 1.70 -19.72
CA CYS A 435 6.53 0.79 -20.76
C CYS A 435 7.66 0.15 -21.55
N GLU A 436 8.65 0.94 -21.98
CA GLU A 436 9.84 0.44 -22.67
C GLU A 436 10.68 -0.48 -21.78
N LYS A 437 11.04 -0.02 -20.58
CA LYS A 437 11.89 -0.76 -19.63
C LYS A 437 11.31 -2.14 -19.29
N PHE A 438 10.01 -2.21 -19.05
CA PHE A 438 9.33 -3.45 -18.68
C PHE A 438 8.79 -4.24 -19.89
N ASN A 439 9.02 -3.79 -21.12
CA ASN A 439 8.46 -4.39 -22.33
C ASN A 439 6.94 -4.62 -22.18
N ALA A 440 6.21 -3.57 -21.82
CA ALA A 440 4.77 -3.58 -21.61
C ALA A 440 4.07 -2.77 -22.69
N ASN A 441 3.03 -3.35 -23.27
CA ASN A 441 2.22 -2.72 -24.32
C ASN A 441 0.81 -2.36 -23.84
N ILE A 442 0.46 -2.67 -22.58
CA ILE A 442 -0.78 -2.28 -21.93
C ILE A 442 -0.46 -1.36 -20.76
N VAL A 443 -1.21 -0.27 -20.62
CA VAL A 443 -1.20 0.57 -19.42
C VAL A 443 -2.59 0.52 -18.81
N PHE A 444 -2.67 -0.03 -17.60
CA PHE A 444 -3.82 0.18 -16.73
C PHE A 444 -3.68 1.56 -16.10
N MET A 445 -4.38 2.52 -16.68
CA MET A 445 -4.38 3.90 -16.22
C MET A 445 -5.53 4.08 -15.25
N TYR A 446 -5.23 4.13 -13.96
CA TYR A 446 -6.21 4.41 -12.94
C TYR A 446 -6.65 5.87 -13.03
N ASN A 447 -7.94 6.07 -13.29
CA ASN A 447 -8.57 7.37 -13.32
C ASN A 447 -9.27 7.61 -12.00
N HIS A 448 -8.51 8.02 -10.99
CA HIS A 448 -9.08 8.44 -9.73
C HIS A 448 -9.89 9.73 -9.95
N VAL A 449 -11.23 9.62 -9.86
CA VAL A 449 -12.16 10.71 -10.21
C VAL A 449 -11.94 12.00 -9.41
N SER A 450 -11.46 11.88 -8.16
CA SER A 450 -11.19 13.00 -7.27
C SER A 450 -9.72 13.47 -7.33
N CYS A 451 -8.86 12.82 -8.13
CA CYS A 451 -7.45 13.21 -8.32
C CYS A 451 -7.29 14.23 -9.45
N LYS A 452 -7.10 15.49 -9.08
CA LYS A 452 -6.99 16.62 -10.01
C LYS A 452 -5.68 16.62 -10.81
N ASN A 453 -4.60 16.03 -10.28
CA ASN A 453 -3.27 16.07 -10.90
C ASN A 453 -3.21 15.26 -12.21
N PHE A 454 -3.79 14.06 -12.25
CA PHE A 454 -3.75 13.20 -13.44
C PHE A 454 -4.83 13.55 -14.46
N ALA A 455 -5.98 14.08 -14.02
CA ALA A 455 -7.07 14.49 -14.91
C ALA A 455 -6.60 15.53 -15.96
N GLY A 456 -5.68 16.44 -15.58
CA GLY A 456 -5.14 17.46 -16.48
C GLY A 456 -4.27 16.93 -17.63
N LEU A 457 -3.83 15.67 -17.59
CA LEU A 457 -2.92 15.06 -18.58
C LEU A 457 -3.62 14.08 -19.52
N GLN A 458 -4.93 13.86 -19.38
CA GLN A 458 -5.66 12.81 -20.08
C GLN A 458 -5.48 12.85 -21.60
N GLY A 459 -5.67 14.03 -22.22
CA GLY A 459 -5.54 14.17 -23.69
C GLY A 459 -4.13 13.84 -24.19
N LEU A 460 -3.09 14.23 -23.44
CA LEU A 460 -1.69 13.95 -23.80
C LEU A 460 -1.37 12.46 -23.69
N PHE A 461 -1.89 11.78 -22.65
CA PHE A 461 -1.74 10.33 -22.52
C PHE A 461 -2.37 9.58 -23.71
N GLU A 462 -3.59 9.97 -24.11
CA GLU A 462 -4.30 9.32 -25.22
C GLU A 462 -3.63 9.52 -26.57
N GLU A 463 -3.14 10.73 -26.85
CA GLU A 463 -2.42 11.05 -28.08
C GLU A 463 -1.10 10.26 -28.15
N GLN A 464 -0.26 10.36 -27.11
CA GLN A 464 1.06 9.74 -27.11
C GLN A 464 1.01 8.21 -27.04
N ALA A 465 0.02 7.64 -26.35
CA ALA A 465 -0.20 6.20 -26.35
C ALA A 465 -0.51 5.68 -27.77
N ARG A 466 -1.34 6.41 -28.53
CA ARG A 466 -1.68 6.06 -29.91
C ARG A 466 -0.46 6.12 -30.83
N GLU A 467 0.36 7.15 -30.71
CA GLU A 467 1.63 7.29 -31.45
C GLU A 467 2.60 6.13 -31.18
N ARG A 468 2.62 5.63 -29.95
CA ARG A 468 3.53 4.57 -29.49
C ARG A 468 2.97 3.15 -29.70
N GLY A 469 1.72 3.02 -30.14
CA GLY A 469 1.05 1.73 -30.22
C GLY A 469 0.81 1.07 -28.85
N ILE A 470 0.69 1.87 -27.80
CA ILE A 470 0.42 1.41 -26.43
C ILE A 470 -1.09 1.36 -26.20
N HIS A 471 -1.57 0.24 -25.67
CA HIS A 471 -2.96 0.08 -25.27
C HIS A 471 -3.21 0.72 -23.90
N LEU A 472 -3.60 1.98 -23.92
CA LEU A 472 -4.02 2.71 -22.73
C LEU A 472 -5.47 2.37 -22.37
N ILE A 473 -5.70 1.81 -21.18
CA ILE A 473 -7.03 1.47 -20.67
C ILE A 473 -7.32 2.31 -19.43
N TRP A 474 -8.24 3.26 -19.56
CA TRP A 474 -8.73 4.06 -18.44
C TRP A 474 -9.66 3.23 -17.55
N ILE A 475 -9.37 3.21 -16.26
CA ILE A 475 -10.13 2.49 -15.24
C ILE A 475 -10.54 3.49 -14.17
N GLU A 476 -11.79 3.95 -14.20
CA GLU A 476 -12.29 4.88 -13.20
C GLU A 476 -12.44 4.22 -11.83
N HIS A 477 -12.11 4.97 -10.77
CA HIS A 477 -12.32 4.57 -9.38
C HIS A 477 -12.29 5.82 -8.48
N ASP A 478 -12.62 5.63 -7.20
CA ASP A 478 -12.59 6.71 -6.20
C ASP A 478 -11.82 6.30 -4.94
N LEU A 479 -10.63 5.74 -5.15
CA LEU A 479 -9.62 5.35 -4.15
C LEU A 479 -10.10 4.48 -2.98
N MET A 480 -10.83 5.07 -2.02
CA MET A 480 -11.39 4.43 -0.81
C MET A 480 -12.92 4.31 -0.83
N ASP A 481 -13.61 4.94 -1.78
CA ASP A 481 -15.08 4.91 -1.87
C ASP A 481 -15.56 4.03 -3.05
N PRO A 482 -16.12 2.84 -2.78
CA PRO A 482 -16.64 1.97 -3.84
C PRO A 482 -17.99 2.43 -4.41
N ARG A 483 -18.64 3.44 -3.81
CA ARG A 483 -20.00 3.88 -4.20
C ARG A 483 -19.98 4.73 -5.46
N THR A 484 -18.90 5.48 -5.69
CA THR A 484 -18.73 6.30 -6.91
C THR A 484 -18.49 5.41 -8.14
N VAL A 485 -17.62 4.40 -7.99
CA VAL A 485 -17.36 3.39 -9.02
C VAL A 485 -17.17 2.03 -8.37
N SER A 486 -18.01 1.05 -8.71
CA SER A 486 -17.90 -0.29 -8.11
C SER A 486 -16.73 -1.10 -8.68
N ARG A 487 -16.31 -2.14 -7.95
CA ARG A 487 -15.31 -3.12 -8.43
C ARG A 487 -15.73 -3.73 -9.77
N LYS A 488 -17.02 -4.02 -9.94
CA LYS A 488 -17.59 -4.51 -11.22
C LYS A 488 -17.42 -3.50 -12.35
N ALA A 489 -17.72 -2.23 -12.13
CA ALA A 489 -17.57 -1.20 -13.16
C ALA A 489 -16.10 -1.08 -13.63
N MET A 490 -15.14 -1.19 -12.71
CA MET A 490 -13.71 -1.25 -13.05
C MET A 490 -13.38 -2.46 -13.94
N ARG A 491 -13.86 -3.66 -13.57
CA ARG A 491 -13.68 -4.87 -14.39
C ARG A 491 -14.29 -4.71 -15.77
N ASP A 492 -15.48 -4.13 -15.86
CA ASP A 492 -16.22 -3.95 -17.11
C ASP A 492 -15.48 -3.03 -18.10
N ARG A 493 -14.64 -2.10 -17.64
CA ARG A 493 -13.76 -1.31 -18.52
C ARG A 493 -12.72 -2.19 -19.21
N VAL A 494 -12.02 -3.02 -18.45
CA VAL A 494 -11.02 -3.95 -19.00
C VAL A 494 -11.69 -5.02 -19.85
N ASN A 495 -12.80 -5.62 -19.38
CA ASN A 495 -13.55 -6.63 -20.14
C ASN A 495 -13.93 -6.13 -21.54
N ARG A 496 -14.53 -4.93 -21.63
CA ARG A 496 -14.92 -4.33 -22.91
C ARG A 496 -13.73 -4.12 -23.83
N TYR A 497 -12.60 -3.65 -23.28
CA TYR A 497 -11.37 -3.44 -24.06
C TYR A 497 -10.80 -4.77 -24.58
N MET A 498 -10.73 -5.79 -23.72
CA MET A 498 -10.20 -7.10 -24.09
C MET A 498 -11.07 -7.80 -25.14
N THR A 499 -12.39 -7.73 -25.03
CA THR A 499 -13.30 -8.32 -26.00
C THR A 499 -13.35 -7.54 -27.32
N THR A 500 -13.37 -6.20 -27.27
CA THR A 500 -13.61 -5.38 -28.48
C THR A 500 -12.33 -5.09 -29.25
N VAL A 501 -11.25 -4.70 -28.55
CA VAL A 501 -9.99 -4.25 -29.15
C VAL A 501 -9.06 -5.44 -29.37
N PHE A 502 -8.80 -6.22 -28.31
CA PHE A 502 -7.93 -7.40 -28.41
C PHE A 502 -8.62 -8.61 -29.03
N ARG A 503 -9.96 -8.65 -29.05
CA ARG A 503 -10.75 -9.83 -29.46
C ARG A 503 -10.28 -11.10 -28.74
N ALA A 504 -9.93 -10.94 -27.48
CA ALA A 504 -9.41 -12.00 -26.65
C ALA A 504 -10.56 -12.81 -26.03
N GLU A 505 -10.36 -14.12 -25.92
CA GLU A 505 -11.18 -14.98 -25.07
C GLU A 505 -10.66 -14.99 -23.62
N PRO A 506 -11.52 -14.91 -22.60
CA PRO A 506 -11.12 -14.97 -21.20
C PRO A 506 -10.56 -16.36 -20.85
N LEU A 507 -9.56 -16.39 -19.96
CA LEU A 507 -9.02 -17.63 -19.39
C LEU A 507 -10.02 -18.29 -18.42
N ASP A 508 -10.81 -17.47 -17.74
CA ASP A 508 -11.90 -17.90 -16.86
C ASP A 508 -13.14 -17.04 -17.13
N PRO A 509 -14.10 -17.53 -17.95
CA PRO A 509 -15.33 -16.80 -18.25
C PRO A 509 -16.16 -16.43 -17.01
N THR A 510 -16.03 -17.19 -15.91
CA THR A 510 -16.78 -16.91 -14.67
C THR A 510 -16.29 -15.65 -13.95
N LEU A 511 -15.09 -15.15 -14.29
CA LEU A 511 -14.53 -13.90 -13.75
C LEU A 511 -14.88 -12.66 -14.57
N VAL A 512 -15.54 -12.82 -15.73
CA VAL A 512 -15.98 -11.69 -16.55
C VAL A 512 -17.10 -10.93 -15.86
N ASP A 513 -18.09 -11.65 -15.32
CA ASP A 513 -19.23 -11.06 -14.63
C ASP A 513 -19.59 -11.86 -13.37
N TYR A 514 -19.43 -11.22 -12.21
CA TYR A 514 -19.77 -11.75 -10.90
C TYR A 514 -20.00 -10.61 -9.90
N ASP A 515 -20.84 -10.86 -8.90
CA ASP A 515 -21.15 -9.92 -7.83
C ASP A 515 -20.14 -10.02 -6.69
N ASP A 516 -19.56 -8.87 -6.31
CA ASP A 516 -18.63 -8.75 -5.18
C ASP A 516 -18.82 -7.46 -4.36
N ASP A 517 -19.94 -6.77 -4.50
CA ASP A 517 -20.23 -5.49 -3.81
C ASP A 517 -20.22 -5.63 -2.28
N LEU A 518 -20.63 -6.79 -1.76
CA LEU A 518 -20.58 -7.09 -0.31
C LEU A 518 -19.26 -7.71 0.14
N THR A 519 -18.42 -8.20 -0.79
CA THR A 519 -17.23 -8.98 -0.45
C THR A 519 -16.19 -8.09 0.24
N TRP A 520 -15.62 -8.54 1.35
CA TRP A 520 -14.52 -7.83 2.02
C TRP A 520 -13.39 -7.51 1.04
#